data_AF-A0A455UPT9-F1
#
_entry.id   AF-A0A455UPT9-F1
#
_cell.length_a   1.000
_cell.length_b   1.000
_cell.length_c   1.000
_cell.angle_alpha   90.00
_cell.angle_beta   90.00
_cell.angle_gamma   90.00
#
_symmetry.space_group_name_H-M   'P 1'
#
loop_
_entity.id
_entity.type
_entity.pdbx_description
1 polymer ?
#
loop_
_entity_poly.entity_id
_entity_poly.type
_entity_poly.pdbx_seq_one_letter_code
_entity_poly.pdbx_strand_id
1 'polypeptide(L)'
;MKYLSTAGMAAAILISPLASAEKLFSDSSISLLYSDQYEAFGRDERTDTYVTFENVTAHDWGGTFLFVDSNHGRGSVDGDDDLYGEFSPALSLSWLSGVDLQRGPMKDISLAGTYEFGGGTDATNILTGINFAWDVPGTQYFNSTFYYVNNSEIADDLQLTLTWGAPFELGASRFYSMAISTIHRPRRITTLSSISIRS
;
A
#
# COMPACT_ATOMS: atom_id res chain seq x y z
N MET A 1 -14.64 -45.17 41.39
CA MET A 1 -14.54 -44.45 40.10
C MET A 1 -13.71 -43.20 40.30
N LYS A 2 -12.64 -43.07 39.52
CA LYS A 2 -11.68 -41.95 39.50
C LYS A 2 -12.26 -40.80 38.68
N TYR A 3 -12.24 -39.56 39.16
CA TYR A 3 -12.10 -38.33 38.34
C TYR A 3 -11.46 -37.24 39.23
N LEU A 4 -10.17 -36.97 39.08
CA LEU A 4 -9.47 -36.10 38.11
C LEU A 4 -9.31 -34.67 38.67
N SER A 5 -8.11 -34.39 39.17
CA SER A 5 -7.67 -33.07 39.63
C SER A 5 -7.67 -32.08 38.47
N THR A 6 -8.37 -30.95 38.62
CA THR A 6 -8.30 -29.82 37.71
C THR A 6 -7.01 -29.04 37.97
N ALA A 7 -6.03 -29.19 37.08
CA ALA A 7 -4.87 -28.31 37.02
C ALA A 7 -5.32 -26.94 36.50
N GLY A 8 -5.12 -25.90 37.32
CA GLY A 8 -5.34 -24.52 36.88
C GLY A 8 -4.26 -24.12 35.87
N MET A 9 -4.65 -23.92 34.62
CA MET A 9 -3.84 -23.15 33.66
C MET A 9 -3.88 -21.68 34.08
N ALA A 10 -2.82 -21.21 34.72
CA ALA A 10 -2.56 -19.79 34.83
C ALA A 10 -2.15 -19.28 33.44
N ALA A 11 -3.08 -18.65 32.74
CA ALA A 11 -2.75 -17.85 31.56
C ALA A 11 -1.94 -16.64 32.03
N ALA A 12 -0.62 -16.68 31.78
CA ALA A 12 0.20 -15.49 31.89
C ALA A 12 -0.23 -14.52 30.78
N ILE A 13 -1.09 -13.56 31.12
CA ILE A 13 -1.28 -12.36 30.30
C ILE A 13 0.04 -11.60 30.41
N LEU A 14 0.92 -11.80 29.43
CA LEU A 14 2.02 -10.89 29.19
C LEU A 14 1.39 -9.55 28.80
N ILE A 15 1.26 -8.66 29.77
CA ILE A 15 1.03 -7.25 29.52
C ILE A 15 2.30 -6.76 28.85
N SER A 16 2.34 -6.81 27.52
CA SER A 16 3.35 -6.12 26.72
C SER A 16 3.40 -4.67 27.21
N PRO A 17 4.57 -4.08 27.49
CA PRO A 17 4.63 -2.64 27.68
C PRO A 17 3.95 -1.99 26.49
N LEU A 18 3.16 -0.94 26.73
CA LEU A 18 2.61 -0.08 25.70
C LEU A 18 3.76 0.32 24.77
N ALA A 19 3.94 -0.38 23.66
CA ALA A 19 4.85 0.02 22.61
C ALA A 19 4.23 1.32 22.07
N SER A 20 4.73 2.44 22.54
CA SER A 20 4.41 3.74 21.98
C SER A 20 5.09 3.79 20.62
N ALA A 21 4.37 3.38 19.58
CA ALA A 21 4.74 3.67 18.20
C ALA A 21 4.83 5.18 18.04
N GLU A 22 6.04 5.71 17.82
CA GLU A 22 6.21 7.13 17.58
C GLU A 22 5.73 7.43 16.17
N LYS A 23 4.57 8.09 16.06
CA LYS A 23 4.04 8.56 14.78
C LYS A 23 4.85 9.77 14.31
N LEU A 24 5.64 9.58 13.26
CA LEU A 24 6.46 10.62 12.65
C LEU A 24 5.59 11.58 11.82
N PHE A 25 4.72 11.04 10.97
CA PHE A 25 3.72 11.82 10.26
C PHE A 25 2.53 10.97 9.81
N SER A 26 1.45 11.65 9.43
CA SER A 26 0.39 11.07 8.63
C SER A 26 -0.23 12.12 7.74
N ASP A 27 -0.60 11.70 6.54
CA ASP A 27 -1.24 12.52 5.54
C ASP A 27 -2.45 11.76 5.01
N SER A 28 -3.56 12.46 4.77
CA SER A 28 -4.76 11.89 4.16
C SER A 28 -5.23 12.79 3.04
N SER A 29 -5.67 12.19 1.95
CA SER A 29 -6.28 12.87 0.81
C SER A 29 -7.66 12.27 0.53
N ILE A 30 -8.54 13.10 -0.01
CA ILE A 30 -9.74 12.65 -0.69
C ILE A 30 -9.79 13.33 -2.06
N SER A 31 -10.04 12.57 -3.10
CA SER A 31 -10.18 13.07 -4.47
C SER A 31 -11.50 12.63 -5.08
N LEU A 32 -12.05 13.50 -5.92
CA LEU A 32 -13.22 13.22 -6.74
C LEU A 32 -12.81 13.43 -8.20
N LEU A 33 -12.90 12.38 -9.00
CA LEU A 33 -12.58 12.40 -10.42
C LEU A 33 -13.82 12.01 -11.23
N TYR A 34 -14.05 12.71 -12.33
CA TYR A 34 -15.12 12.42 -13.27
C TYR A 34 -14.56 12.48 -14.68
N SER A 35 -14.88 11.48 -15.49
CA SER A 35 -14.58 11.45 -16.91
C SER A 35 -15.68 10.68 -17.64
N ASP A 36 -15.99 11.12 -18.85
CA ASP A 36 -16.87 10.42 -19.79
C ASP A 36 -16.11 9.41 -20.68
N GLN A 37 -14.78 9.36 -20.55
CA GLN A 37 -13.88 8.56 -21.39
C GLN A 37 -12.89 7.72 -20.58
N TYR A 38 -13.32 7.11 -19.46
CA TYR A 38 -12.46 6.13 -18.79
C TYR A 38 -12.26 4.91 -19.69
N GLU A 39 -11.01 4.51 -19.92
CA GLU A 39 -10.70 3.22 -20.54
C GLU A 39 -10.87 2.13 -19.47
N ALA A 40 -11.99 1.41 -19.52
CA ALA A 40 -12.08 0.12 -18.83
C ALA A 40 -11.10 -0.87 -19.47
N PHE A 41 -10.72 -1.96 -18.81
CA PHE A 41 -9.90 -3.01 -19.42
C PHE A 41 -10.59 -3.57 -20.69
N GLY A 42 -10.31 -3.00 -21.86
CA GLY A 42 -11.10 -3.15 -23.09
C GLY A 42 -11.04 -1.87 -23.95
N ARG A 43 -11.72 -1.84 -25.11
CA ARG A 43 -11.79 -0.64 -26.00
C ARG A 43 -13.04 0.21 -25.77
N ASP A 44 -13.77 -0.04 -24.69
CA ASP A 44 -15.03 0.62 -24.44
C ASP A 44 -14.81 1.80 -23.49
N GLU A 45 -15.11 3.00 -23.96
CA GLU A 45 -15.12 4.22 -23.16
C GLU A 45 -16.31 4.17 -22.20
N ARG A 46 -16.06 4.57 -20.94
CA ARG A 46 -17.07 4.56 -19.90
C ARG A 46 -17.12 5.88 -19.15
N THR A 47 -18.34 6.32 -18.80
CA THR A 47 -18.55 7.48 -17.95
C THR A 47 -18.62 7.06 -16.49
N ASP A 48 -17.58 7.39 -15.72
CA ASP A 48 -17.49 7.04 -14.31
C ASP A 48 -17.21 8.26 -13.43
N THR A 49 -17.59 8.15 -12.16
CA THR A 49 -17.14 9.04 -11.10
C THR A 49 -16.38 8.22 -10.08
N TYR A 50 -15.16 8.62 -9.75
CA TYR A 50 -14.33 7.98 -8.74
C TYR A 50 -14.22 8.88 -7.51
N VAL A 51 -14.42 8.28 -6.33
CA VAL A 51 -14.08 8.87 -5.04
C VAL A 51 -12.97 8.06 -4.43
N THR A 52 -11.79 8.68 -4.33
CA THR A 52 -10.61 8.02 -3.78
C THR A 52 -10.27 8.62 -2.42
N PHE A 53 -9.99 7.76 -1.45
CA PHE A 53 -9.40 8.13 -0.17
C PHE A 53 -8.03 7.48 -0.05
N GLU A 54 -7.02 8.27 0.30
CA GLU A 54 -5.68 7.76 0.57
C GLU A 54 -5.23 8.19 1.96
N ASN A 55 -4.49 7.32 2.64
CA ASN A 55 -3.81 7.66 3.88
C ASN A 55 -2.42 7.04 3.90
N VAL A 56 -1.42 7.86 4.21
CA VAL A 56 -0.06 7.41 4.50
C VAL A 56 0.27 7.74 5.94
N THR A 57 0.92 6.81 6.64
CA THR A 57 1.49 7.03 7.97
C THR A 57 2.92 6.54 8.00
N ALA A 58 3.79 7.28 8.68
CA ALA A 58 5.13 6.85 9.00
C ALA A 58 5.33 6.89 10.51
N HIS A 59 6.04 5.88 11.00
CA HIS A 59 6.37 5.68 12.39
C HIS A 59 7.85 5.31 12.50
N ASP A 60 8.39 5.31 13.72
CA ASP A 60 9.73 4.82 14.01
C ASP A 60 9.92 3.34 13.61
N TRP A 61 8.86 2.54 13.68
CA TRP A 61 8.88 1.11 13.33
C TRP A 61 8.66 0.82 11.84
N GLY A 62 8.29 1.81 11.03
CA GLY A 62 7.90 1.59 9.64
C GLY A 62 6.75 2.49 9.20
N GLY A 63 5.76 1.94 8.53
CA GLY A 63 4.66 2.76 8.01
C GLY A 63 3.50 1.96 7.44
N THR A 64 2.44 2.68 7.08
CA THR A 64 1.27 2.13 6.40
C THR A 64 0.85 3.02 5.25
N PHE A 65 0.33 2.40 4.21
CA PHE A 65 -0.43 3.05 3.15
C PHE A 65 -1.81 2.41 3.07
N LEU A 66 -2.85 3.23 2.89
CA LEU A 66 -4.22 2.81 2.64
C LEU A 66 -4.72 3.57 1.42
N PHE A 67 -5.27 2.85 0.46
CA PHE A 67 -5.93 3.38 -0.72
C PHE A 67 -7.32 2.75 -0.79
N VAL A 68 -8.35 3.56 -1.00
CA VAL A 68 -9.71 3.08 -1.22
C VAL A 68 -10.31 3.90 -2.34
N ASP A 69 -10.82 3.24 -3.36
CA ASP A 69 -11.39 3.87 -4.54
C ASP A 69 -12.79 3.32 -4.79
N SER A 70 -13.77 4.22 -4.76
CA SER A 70 -15.17 3.92 -5.02
C SER A 70 -15.51 4.44 -6.40
N ASN A 71 -15.76 3.55 -7.36
CA ASN A 71 -16.27 3.93 -8.66
C ASN A 71 -17.80 3.91 -8.63
N HIS A 72 -18.38 4.88 -9.35
CA HIS A 72 -19.81 4.96 -9.60
C HIS A 72 -20.03 5.14 -11.08
N GLY A 73 -20.47 4.09 -11.75
CA GLY A 73 -20.70 4.15 -13.18
C GLY A 73 -21.98 4.87 -13.57
N ARG A 74 -21.92 5.57 -14.70
CA ARG A 74 -23.04 6.28 -15.29
C ARG A 74 -23.34 5.68 -16.66
N GLY A 75 -24.19 4.64 -16.67
CA GLY A 75 -24.59 3.92 -17.87
C GLY A 75 -25.88 3.11 -17.68
N SER A 76 -26.39 2.52 -18.77
CA SER A 76 -27.60 1.69 -18.78
C SER A 76 -27.35 0.22 -18.40
N VAL A 77 -26.18 -0.09 -17.82
CA VAL A 77 -25.81 -1.43 -17.37
C VAL A 77 -25.93 -1.43 -15.84
N ASP A 78 -26.86 -2.22 -15.30
CA ASP A 78 -26.98 -2.40 -13.85
C ASP A 78 -25.72 -3.12 -13.31
N GLY A 79 -25.19 -2.68 -12.15
CA GLY A 79 -24.04 -3.33 -11.48
C GLY A 79 -22.68 -2.64 -11.66
N ASP A 80 -22.70 -1.33 -11.94
CA ASP A 80 -21.54 -0.54 -12.35
C ASP A 80 -20.80 0.19 -11.20
N ASP A 81 -21.25 0.01 -9.96
CA ASP A 81 -20.58 0.58 -8.78
C ASP A 81 -19.67 -0.46 -8.15
N ASP A 82 -18.43 -0.06 -7.86
CA ASP A 82 -17.38 -0.93 -7.37
C ASP A 82 -16.60 -0.22 -6.25
N LEU A 83 -16.11 -1.00 -5.29
CA LEU A 83 -15.25 -0.54 -4.21
C LEU A 83 -13.99 -1.38 -4.23
N TYR A 84 -12.86 -0.75 -4.50
CA TYR A 84 -11.55 -1.37 -4.42
C TYR A 84 -10.74 -0.74 -3.29
N GLY A 85 -9.92 -1.54 -2.61
CA GLY A 85 -8.99 -0.99 -1.62
C GLY A 85 -7.74 -1.81 -1.42
N GLU A 86 -6.69 -1.12 -0.98
CA GLU A 86 -5.37 -1.68 -0.68
C GLU A 86 -4.91 -1.18 0.69
N PHE A 87 -4.52 -2.09 1.58
CA PHE A 87 -3.84 -1.76 2.83
C PHE A 87 -2.44 -2.36 2.87
N SER A 88 -1.42 -1.51 2.88
CA SER A 88 -0.02 -1.89 2.73
C SER A 88 0.83 -1.47 3.95
N PRO A 89 0.96 -2.33 4.98
CA PRO A 89 1.91 -2.10 6.06
C PRO A 89 3.35 -2.52 5.69
N ALA A 90 4.32 -1.79 6.22
CA ALA A 90 5.74 -2.16 6.17
C ALA A 90 6.38 -2.03 7.56
N LEU A 91 7.12 -3.06 7.98
CA LEU A 91 7.79 -3.14 9.28
C LEU A 91 9.31 -3.18 9.10
N SER A 92 10.01 -2.17 9.61
CA SER A 92 11.47 -2.07 9.58
C SER A 92 12.12 -3.23 10.33
N LEU A 93 13.05 -3.93 9.66
CA LEU A 93 13.87 -4.95 10.31
C LEU A 93 14.96 -4.33 11.16
N SER A 94 15.46 -3.14 10.81
CA SER A 94 16.41 -2.42 11.67
C SER A 94 15.77 -2.08 13.02
N TRP A 95 14.54 -1.54 13.00
CA TRP A 95 13.78 -1.27 14.22
C TRP A 95 13.46 -2.55 14.99
N LEU A 96 12.92 -3.57 14.30
CA LEU A 96 12.49 -4.82 14.94
C LEU A 96 13.64 -5.57 15.61
N SER A 97 14.82 -5.58 14.99
CA SER A 97 16.00 -6.27 15.51
C SER A 97 16.86 -5.43 16.44
N GLY A 98 16.71 -4.10 16.42
CA GLY A 98 17.60 -3.16 17.10
C GLY A 98 18.99 -3.06 16.47
N VAL A 99 19.21 -3.62 15.28
CA VAL A 99 20.49 -3.61 14.55
C VAL A 99 20.38 -2.68 13.35
N ASP A 100 21.33 -1.77 13.19
CA ASP A 100 21.42 -0.92 12.01
C ASP A 100 21.79 -1.74 10.75
N LEU A 101 20.81 -1.94 9.87
CA LEU A 101 20.96 -2.65 8.60
C LEU A 101 21.40 -1.75 7.45
N GLN A 102 21.62 -0.44 7.67
CA GLN A 102 22.04 0.48 6.62
C GLN A 102 23.37 0.04 6.00
N ARG A 103 23.43 -0.13 4.68
CA ARG A 103 24.66 -0.50 3.95
C ARG A 103 24.75 0.29 2.64
N GLY A 104 25.66 1.26 2.59
CA GLY A 104 25.81 2.15 1.44
C GLY A 104 24.51 2.93 1.18
N PRO A 105 23.98 2.96 -0.05
CA PRO A 105 22.72 3.65 -0.36
C PRO A 105 21.47 2.91 0.13
N MET A 106 21.57 1.66 0.62
CA MET A 106 20.43 0.97 1.21
C MET A 106 20.25 1.46 2.65
N LYS A 107 19.13 2.11 2.93
CA LYS A 107 18.80 2.68 4.25
C LYS A 107 18.25 1.64 5.21
N ASP A 108 17.39 0.75 4.73
CA ASP A 108 16.76 -0.27 5.55
C ASP A 108 16.18 -1.41 4.71
N ILE A 109 15.86 -2.52 5.39
CA ILE A 109 15.10 -3.64 4.86
C ILE A 109 13.83 -3.78 5.71
N SER A 110 12.67 -3.98 5.10
CA SER A 110 11.40 -4.11 5.81
C SER A 110 10.63 -5.34 5.36
N LEU A 111 9.88 -5.95 6.27
CA LEU A 111 8.81 -6.89 5.90
C LEU A 111 7.63 -6.07 5.38
N ALA A 112 7.12 -6.43 4.22
CA ALA A 112 6.03 -5.71 3.57
C ALA A 112 4.83 -6.64 3.35
N GLY A 113 3.63 -6.12 3.56
CA GLY A 113 2.38 -6.78 3.22
C GLY A 113 1.49 -5.87 2.40
N THR A 114 0.58 -6.44 1.61
CA THR A 114 -0.56 -5.70 1.07
C THR A 114 -1.79 -6.60 1.06
N TYR A 115 -2.90 -6.06 1.55
CA TYR A 115 -4.21 -6.69 1.47
C TYR A 115 -5.05 -5.89 0.48
N GLU A 116 -5.39 -6.53 -0.64
CA GLU A 116 -6.27 -5.96 -1.67
C GLU A 116 -7.64 -6.60 -1.55
N PHE A 117 -8.70 -5.81 -1.67
CA PHE A 117 -10.08 -6.29 -1.59
C PHE A 117 -11.00 -5.55 -2.55
N GLY A 118 -12.05 -6.26 -2.98
CA GLY A 118 -13.09 -5.72 -3.85
C GLY A 118 -12.66 -5.69 -5.31
N GLY A 119 -13.07 -4.66 -6.05
CA GLY A 119 -12.96 -4.66 -7.50
C GLY A 119 -14.09 -5.46 -8.15
N GLY A 120 -14.30 -5.32 -9.46
CA GLY A 120 -15.45 -5.89 -10.18
C GLY A 120 -15.61 -7.42 -10.15
N THR A 121 -14.68 -8.16 -9.54
CA THR A 121 -14.80 -9.61 -9.28
C THR A 121 -14.86 -9.96 -7.79
N ASP A 122 -15.01 -8.96 -6.90
CA ASP A 122 -14.88 -9.09 -5.44
C ASP A 122 -13.60 -9.84 -5.02
N ALA A 123 -12.50 -9.59 -5.72
CA ALA A 123 -11.24 -10.29 -5.50
C ALA A 123 -10.65 -9.98 -4.13
N THR A 124 -9.91 -10.93 -3.58
CA THR A 124 -9.07 -10.71 -2.40
C THR A 124 -7.66 -11.21 -2.68
N ASN A 125 -6.70 -10.28 -2.73
CA ASN A 125 -5.30 -10.64 -2.97
C ASN A 125 -4.47 -10.32 -1.73
N ILE A 126 -3.55 -11.22 -1.38
CA ILE A 126 -2.63 -11.06 -0.25
C ILE A 126 -1.22 -11.07 -0.78
N LEU A 127 -0.54 -9.94 -0.67
CA LEU A 127 0.85 -9.77 -1.04
C LEU A 127 1.71 -9.83 0.21
N THR A 128 2.79 -10.60 0.14
CA THR A 128 3.80 -10.68 1.22
C THR A 128 5.19 -10.60 0.61
N GLY A 129 6.07 -9.81 1.22
CA GLY A 129 7.29 -9.42 0.55
C GLY A 129 8.34 -8.74 1.42
N ILE A 130 9.41 -8.33 0.74
CA ILE A 130 10.54 -7.60 1.31
C ILE A 130 10.67 -6.27 0.59
N ASN A 131 10.72 -5.19 1.37
CA ASN A 131 10.99 -3.85 0.90
C ASN A 131 12.45 -3.46 1.18
N PHE A 132 13.05 -2.75 0.23
CA PHE A 132 14.34 -2.09 0.39
C PHE A 132 14.14 -0.58 0.24
N ALA A 133 14.54 0.16 1.27
CA ALA A 133 14.55 1.61 1.25
C ALA A 133 15.92 2.13 0.79
N TRP A 134 15.92 3.10 -0.12
CA TRP A 134 17.14 3.60 -0.75
C TRP A 134 17.32 5.10 -0.52
N ASP A 135 18.58 5.51 -0.37
CA ASP A 135 19.01 6.90 -0.36
C ASP A 135 19.38 7.32 -1.79
N VAL A 136 18.37 7.79 -2.53
CA VAL A 136 18.54 8.24 -3.92
C VAL A 136 18.49 9.77 -3.96
N PRO A 137 19.57 10.44 -4.41
CA PRO A 137 19.60 11.90 -4.50
C PRO A 137 18.43 12.48 -5.30
N GLY A 138 17.81 13.53 -4.78
CA GLY A 138 16.64 14.18 -5.40
C GLY A 138 15.30 13.51 -5.09
N THR A 139 15.28 12.42 -4.31
CA THR A 139 14.05 11.80 -3.82
C THR A 139 13.91 12.03 -2.31
N GLN A 140 12.67 12.18 -1.84
CA GLN A 140 12.32 12.14 -0.41
C GLN A 140 12.31 10.70 0.09
N TYR A 141 11.87 9.79 -0.76
CA TYR A 141 11.95 8.35 -0.56
C TYR A 141 12.02 7.66 -1.92
N PHE A 142 12.72 6.53 -1.94
CA PHE A 142 12.73 5.60 -3.05
C PHE A 142 12.76 4.18 -2.48
N ASN A 143 11.79 3.36 -2.86
CA ASN A 143 11.60 2.01 -2.34
C ASN A 143 11.49 1.02 -3.49
N SER A 144 12.01 -0.18 -3.27
CA SER A 144 11.77 -1.33 -4.14
C SER A 144 11.26 -2.49 -3.30
N THR A 145 10.03 -2.94 -3.59
CA THR A 145 9.37 -4.01 -2.87
C THR A 145 9.15 -5.21 -3.78
N PHE A 146 9.57 -6.38 -3.31
CA PHE A 146 9.38 -7.64 -4.00
C PHE A 146 8.34 -8.46 -3.25
N TYR A 147 7.23 -8.75 -3.91
CA TYR A 147 6.10 -9.50 -3.36
C TYR A 147 5.94 -10.86 -4.04
N TYR A 148 5.53 -11.84 -3.24
CA TYR A 148 4.71 -12.96 -3.70
C TYR A 148 3.25 -12.57 -3.53
N VAL A 149 2.45 -12.74 -4.58
CA VAL A 149 1.03 -12.39 -4.61
C VAL A 149 0.21 -13.66 -4.58
N ASN A 150 -0.59 -13.84 -3.53
CA ASN A 150 -1.60 -14.89 -3.46
C ASN A 150 -2.92 -14.30 -3.95
N ASN A 151 -3.37 -14.74 -5.12
CA ASN A 151 -4.55 -14.21 -5.79
C ASN A 151 -5.77 -15.12 -5.53
N SER A 152 -6.95 -14.55 -5.27
CA SER A 152 -8.17 -15.37 -5.11
C SER A 152 -8.74 -15.86 -6.44
N GLU A 153 -8.74 -15.00 -7.46
CA GLU A 153 -9.45 -15.26 -8.73
C GLU A 153 -8.54 -15.73 -9.87
N ILE A 154 -7.24 -15.47 -9.77
CA ILE A 154 -6.26 -15.80 -10.81
C ILE A 154 -5.07 -16.55 -10.20
N ALA A 155 -4.13 -16.97 -11.06
CA ALA A 155 -2.92 -17.61 -10.58
C ALA A 155 -2.05 -16.64 -9.76
N ASP A 156 -1.43 -17.18 -8.71
CA ASP A 156 -0.40 -16.49 -7.93
C ASP A 156 0.77 -16.04 -8.80
N ASP A 157 1.41 -14.93 -8.41
CA ASP A 157 2.53 -14.39 -9.16
C ASP A 157 3.61 -13.70 -8.30
N LEU A 158 4.57 -13.10 -9.00
CA LEU A 158 5.65 -12.31 -8.41
C LEU A 158 5.55 -10.88 -8.93
N GLN A 159 5.62 -9.95 -7.99
CA GLN A 159 5.45 -8.53 -8.23
C GLN A 159 6.64 -7.73 -7.72
N LEU A 160 7.15 -6.82 -8.56
CA LEU A 160 8.06 -5.76 -8.15
C LEU A 160 7.31 -4.44 -8.15
N THR A 161 7.24 -3.79 -6.99
CA THR A 161 6.72 -2.43 -6.83
C THR A 161 7.85 -1.46 -6.58
N LEU A 162 7.92 -0.39 -7.36
CA LEU A 162 8.80 0.75 -7.12
C LEU A 162 7.95 1.93 -6.66
N THR A 163 8.28 2.52 -5.52
CA THR A 163 7.59 3.68 -4.98
C THR A 163 8.58 4.80 -4.73
N TRP A 164 8.36 5.96 -5.31
CA TRP A 164 9.23 7.11 -5.11
C TRP A 164 8.45 8.42 -5.00
N GLY A 165 9.01 9.33 -4.22
CA GLY A 165 8.52 10.69 -4.05
C GLY A 165 9.64 11.67 -4.33
N ALA A 166 9.46 12.56 -5.30
CA ALA A 166 10.44 13.58 -5.64
C ALA A 166 9.80 14.99 -5.55
N PRO A 167 10.38 15.92 -4.77
CA PRO A 167 9.92 17.29 -4.74
C PRO A 167 10.51 18.04 -5.93
N PHE A 168 9.73 18.93 -6.51
CA PHE A 168 10.21 19.85 -7.54
C PHE A 168 9.59 21.24 -7.35
N GLU A 169 10.25 22.27 -7.88
CA GLU A 169 9.81 23.65 -7.76
C GLU A 169 9.38 24.17 -9.14
N LEU A 170 8.22 24.83 -9.19
CA LEU A 170 7.78 25.61 -10.33
C LEU A 170 7.38 27.00 -9.83
N GLY A 171 8.20 28.00 -10.15
CA GLY A 171 8.02 29.36 -9.63
C GLY A 171 8.20 29.42 -8.12
N ALA A 172 7.24 30.02 -7.42
CA ALA A 172 7.25 30.12 -5.95
C ALA A 172 6.58 28.93 -5.24
N SER A 173 6.13 27.91 -5.99
CA SER A 173 5.35 26.79 -5.48
C SER A 173 6.18 25.51 -5.50
N ARG A 174 6.04 24.70 -4.44
CA ARG A 174 6.68 23.40 -4.30
C ARG A 174 5.67 22.29 -4.57
N PHE A 175 6.05 21.38 -5.45
CA PHE A 175 5.25 20.25 -5.89
C PHE A 175 5.89 18.95 -5.43
N TYR A 176 5.06 17.92 -5.30
CA TYR A 176 5.50 16.56 -5.00
C TYR A 176 4.94 15.62 -6.06
N SER A 177 5.83 14.95 -6.80
CA SER A 177 5.45 13.82 -7.64
C SER A 177 5.63 12.53 -6.87
N MET A 178 4.60 11.71 -6.80
CA MET A 178 4.63 10.34 -6.31
C MET A 178 4.29 9.40 -7.47
N ALA A 179 4.99 8.28 -7.57
CA ALA A 179 4.61 7.23 -8.50
C ALA A 179 4.86 5.85 -7.91
N ILE A 180 3.98 4.93 -8.31
CA ILE A 180 4.02 3.52 -8.01
C ILE A 180 4.06 2.81 -9.37
N SER A 181 5.13 2.06 -9.61
CA SER A 181 5.24 1.20 -10.79
C SER A 181 5.31 -0.24 -10.36
N THR A 182 4.40 -1.04 -10.92
CA THR A 182 4.24 -2.45 -10.58
C THR A 182 4.50 -3.32 -11.80
N ILE A 183 5.37 -4.32 -11.64
CA ILE A 183 5.74 -5.26 -12.70
C ILE A 183 5.40 -6.68 -12.24
N HIS A 184 4.46 -7.32 -12.95
CA HIS A 184 4.05 -8.71 -12.74
C HIS A 184 4.74 -9.64 -13.75
N ARG A 185 5.00 -10.90 -13.36
CA ARG A 185 5.37 -11.96 -14.31
C ARG A 185 4.19 -12.91 -14.60
N PRO A 186 3.87 -13.21 -15.88
CA PRO A 186 4.62 -12.88 -17.10
C PRO A 186 4.09 -11.62 -17.79
N ARG A 187 4.67 -10.45 -17.47
CA ARG A 187 4.65 -9.19 -18.23
C ARG A 187 3.32 -8.41 -18.26
N ARG A 188 2.90 -7.90 -17.10
CA ARG A 188 2.11 -6.66 -17.05
C ARG A 188 2.89 -5.59 -16.30
N ILE A 189 3.00 -4.40 -16.90
CA ILE A 189 3.50 -3.20 -16.22
C ILE A 189 2.29 -2.31 -16.01
N THR A 190 2.04 -1.95 -14.76
CA THR A 190 1.04 -0.96 -14.38
C THR A 190 1.77 0.19 -13.69
N THR A 191 1.52 1.42 -14.11
CA THR A 191 2.11 2.61 -13.48
C THR A 191 1.00 3.55 -13.07
N LEU A 192 0.93 3.85 -11.78
CA LEU A 192 0.09 4.90 -11.21
C LEU A 192 1.00 6.07 -10.81
N SER A 193 0.66 7.27 -11.26
CA SER A 193 1.40 8.49 -10.93
C SER A 193 0.44 9.55 -10.42
N SER A 194 0.76 10.15 -9.28
CA SER A 194 0.02 11.24 -8.67
C SER A 194 0.93 12.45 -8.47
N ILE A 195 0.43 13.65 -8.76
CA ILE A 195 1.12 14.91 -8.51
C ILE A 195 0.28 15.69 -7.51
N SER A 196 0.86 15.99 -6.35
CA SER A 196 0.23 16.78 -5.30
C SER A 196 0.93 18.13 -5.12
N ILE A 197 0.13 19.16 -4.88
CA ILE A 197 0.59 20.52 -4.60
C ILE A 197 0.52 20.71 -3.09
N ARG A 198 1.65 20.99 -2.44
CA ARG A 198 1.65 21.49 -1.05
C ARG A 198 1.83 23.00 -1.08
N SER A 199 0.80 23.72 -0.63
CA SER A 199 0.87 25.16 -0.32
C SER A 199 1.56 25.40 1.02
#